data_AF-B6BSL5-F1
#
_entry.id   AF-B6BSL5-F1
#
_cell.length_a   1.000
_cell.length_b   1.000
_cell.length_c   1.000
_cell.angle_alpha   90.00
_cell.angle_beta   90.00
_cell.angle_gamma   90.00
#
_symmetry.space_group_name_H-M   'P 1'
#
loop_
_entity.id
_entity.type
_entity.pdbx_description
1 polymer ?
#
loop_
_entity_poly.entity_id
_entity_poly.type
_entity_poly.pdbx_seq_one_letter_code
_entity_poly.pdbx_strand_id
1 'polypeptide(L)'
;MMTVAIWFYWHSKNRNMNTVYIYFIHLIFNTTWSIIFFVFHNILLALIVLIILIVLIIILIIRFKRVNLLSVYLMIPYLLWCCFALILNTSLLILN
;
A
#
# COMPACT_ATOMS: atom_id res chain seq x y z
N MET A 1 2.63 12.36 1.46
CA MET A 1 3.68 11.48 2.06
C MET A 1 4.32 10.57 1.02
N MET A 2 3.57 9.73 0.32
CA MET A 2 4.11 8.75 -0.64
C MET A 2 4.73 9.39 -1.91
N THR A 3 4.14 10.50 -2.37
CA THR A 3 4.70 11.35 -3.45
C THR A 3 6.04 12.00 -3.09
N VAL A 4 6.21 12.39 -1.82
CA VAL A 4 7.46 12.98 -1.30
C VAL A 4 8.57 11.92 -1.23
N ALA A 5 8.23 10.66 -0.90
CA ALA A 5 9.18 9.55 -0.89
C ALA A 5 9.73 9.24 -2.30
N ILE A 6 8.90 9.33 -3.35
CA ILE A 6 9.36 9.22 -4.75
C ILE A 6 10.23 10.40 -5.15
N TRP A 7 9.87 11.61 -4.72
CA TRP A 7 10.63 12.81 -5.05
C TRP A 7 12.06 12.74 -4.50
N PHE A 8 12.22 12.31 -3.24
CA PHE A 8 13.54 12.02 -2.66
C PHE A 8 14.26 10.85 -3.33
N TYR A 9 13.54 9.82 -3.79
CA TYR A 9 14.11 8.69 -4.51
C TYR A 9 14.64 9.09 -5.90
N TRP A 10 13.91 9.93 -6.64
CA TRP A 10 14.31 10.43 -7.95
C TRP A 10 15.58 11.29 -7.88
N HIS A 11 15.80 11.96 -6.74
CA HIS A 11 16.99 12.78 -6.50
C HIS A 11 18.22 11.97 -6.06
N SER A 12 18.09 10.68 -5.74
CA SER A 12 19.20 9.81 -5.35
C SER A 12 19.78 9.03 -6.53
N LYS A 13 21.10 8.92 -6.59
CA LYS A 13 21.92 8.49 -7.74
C LYS A 13 21.70 7.03 -8.19
N ASN A 14 21.00 6.21 -7.40
CA ASN A 14 20.73 4.78 -7.69
C ASN A 14 19.31 4.57 -8.25
N ARG A 15 19.17 4.79 -9.55
CA ARG A 15 17.92 4.60 -10.31
C ARG A 15 17.62 3.10 -10.53
N ASN A 16 16.96 2.46 -9.58
CA ASN A 16 16.33 1.16 -9.81
C ASN A 16 14.88 1.37 -10.28
N MET A 17 14.69 1.44 -11.61
CA MET A 17 13.38 1.64 -12.26
C MET A 17 12.30 0.66 -11.78
N ASN A 18 12.69 -0.56 -11.39
CA ASN A 18 11.76 -1.55 -10.84
C ASN A 18 10.96 -1.03 -9.63
N THR A 19 11.48 -0.08 -8.84
CA THR A 19 10.82 0.34 -7.58
C THR A 19 9.66 1.28 -7.87
N VAL A 20 9.80 2.08 -8.93
CA VAL A 20 8.74 2.95 -9.45
C VAL A 20 7.59 2.10 -10.00
N TYR A 21 7.88 1.01 -10.71
CA TYR A 21 6.83 0.10 -11.20
C TYR A 21 6.00 -0.53 -10.08
N ILE A 22 6.64 -1.07 -9.03
CA ILE A 22 5.90 -1.64 -7.89
C ILE A 22 5.08 -0.57 -7.18
N TYR A 23 5.59 0.66 -7.09
CA TYR A 23 4.82 1.76 -6.53
C TYR A 23 3.56 2.06 -7.33
N PHE A 24 3.66 2.13 -8.66
CA PHE A 24 2.49 2.36 -9.52
C PHE A 24 1.48 1.22 -9.39
N ILE A 25 1.94 -0.03 -9.35
CA ILE A 25 1.08 -1.20 -9.12
C ILE A 25 0.37 -1.09 -7.77
N HIS A 26 1.09 -0.73 -6.72
CA HIS A 26 0.51 -0.50 -5.40
C HIS A 26 -0.56 0.59 -5.42
N LEU A 27 -0.33 1.70 -6.13
CA LEU A 27 -1.28 2.81 -6.22
C LEU A 27 -2.56 2.40 -6.94
N ILE A 28 -2.45 1.65 -8.05
CA ILE A 28 -3.60 1.10 -8.76
C ILE A 28 -4.39 0.16 -7.85
N PHE A 29 -3.73 -0.76 -7.15
CA PHE A 29 -4.38 -1.66 -6.19
C PHE A 29 -5.10 -0.91 -5.07
N ASN A 30 -4.52 0.21 -4.61
CA ASN A 30 -5.14 1.03 -3.58
C ASN A 30 -6.46 1.65 -4.05
N THR A 31 -6.49 2.19 -5.27
CA THR A 31 -7.70 2.76 -5.86
C THR A 31 -8.75 1.67 -6.12
N THR A 32 -8.32 0.51 -6.62
CA THR A 32 -9.20 -0.64 -6.87
C THR A 32 -9.86 -1.15 -5.59
N TRP A 33 -9.16 -1.11 -4.44
CA TRP A 33 -9.73 -1.52 -3.16
C TRP A 33 -10.97 -0.70 -2.78
N SER A 34 -10.88 0.63 -2.83
CA SER A 34 -12.03 1.49 -2.52
C SER A 34 -13.18 1.28 -3.51
N ILE A 35 -12.89 1.06 -4.79
CA ILE A 35 -13.92 0.75 -5.79
C ILE A 35 -14.63 -0.57 -5.48
N ILE A 36 -13.90 -1.63 -5.13
CA ILE A 36 -14.52 -2.93 -4.82
C ILE A 36 -15.37 -2.86 -3.54
N PHE A 37 -14.90 -2.14 -2.53
CA PHE A 37 -15.64 -1.98 -1.28
C PHE A 37 -16.92 -1.14 -1.46
N PHE A 38 -16.83 0.00 -2.15
CA PHE A 38 -17.95 0.94 -2.29
C PHE A 38 -18.88 0.63 -3.47
N VAL A 39 -18.38 0.12 -4.60
CA VAL A 39 -19.19 -0.14 -5.82
C VAL A 39 -19.78 -1.54 -5.80
N PHE A 40 -18.97 -2.55 -5.50
CA PHE A 40 -19.41 -3.94 -5.54
C PHE A 40 -20.03 -4.40 -4.21
N HIS A 41 -19.92 -3.61 -3.14
CA HIS A 41 -20.34 -3.95 -1.76
C HIS A 41 -19.90 -5.34 -1.31
N ASN A 42 -18.82 -5.85 -1.89
CA ASN A 42 -18.41 -7.24 -1.75
C ASN A 42 -17.22 -7.30 -0.79
N ILE A 43 -17.54 -7.35 0.50
CA ILE A 43 -16.58 -7.20 1.60
C ILE A 43 -15.49 -8.28 1.55
N LEU A 44 -15.83 -9.52 1.15
CA LEU A 44 -14.86 -10.61 0.96
C LEU A 44 -13.79 -10.29 -0.10
N LEU A 45 -14.22 -9.79 -1.26
CA LEU A 45 -13.31 -9.42 -2.36
C LEU A 45 -12.46 -8.21 -1.98
N ALA A 46 -13.05 -7.23 -1.30
CA ALA A 46 -12.31 -6.08 -0.76
C ALA A 46 -11.22 -6.53 0.24
N LEU A 47 -11.51 -7.53 1.08
CA LEU A 47 -10.55 -8.09 2.03
C LEU A 47 -9.34 -8.74 1.33
N ILE A 48 -9.58 -9.55 0.30
CA ILE A 48 -8.51 -10.20 -0.48
C ILE A 48 -7.60 -9.14 -1.12
N VAL A 49 -8.20 -8.11 -1.74
CA VAL A 49 -7.46 -7.02 -2.38
C VAL A 49 -6.66 -6.21 -1.36
N LEU A 50 -7.20 -6.01 -0.15
CA LEU A 50 -6.49 -5.33 0.94
C LEU A 50 -5.27 -6.14 1.42
N ILE A 51 -5.40 -7.46 1.55
CA ILE A 51 -4.27 -8.33 1.93
C ILE A 51 -3.15 -8.23 0.88
N ILE A 52 -3.51 -8.27 -0.41
CA ILE A 52 -2.55 -8.09 -1.51
C ILE A 52 -1.88 -6.71 -1.42
N LEU A 53 -2.65 -5.67 -1.09
CA LEU A 53 -2.11 -4.32 -0.87
C LEU A 53 -1.08 -4.30 0.27
N ILE A 54 -1.38 -4.93 1.41
CA ILE A 54 -0.47 -5.02 2.56
C ILE A 54 0.84 -5.71 2.15
N VAL A 55 0.76 -6.81 1.40
CA VAL A 55 1.95 -7.51 0.90
C VAL A 55 2.78 -6.61 -0.03
N LEU A 56 2.13 -5.87 -0.94
CA LEU A 56 2.78 -4.89 -1.81
C LEU A 56 3.49 -3.77 -1.02
N ILE A 57 2.86 -3.26 0.05
CA ILE A 57 3.45 -2.26 0.96
C ILE A 57 4.69 -2.83 1.64
N ILE A 58 4.63 -4.06 2.15
CA ILE A 58 5.79 -4.70 2.81
C ILE A 58 6.95 -4.87 1.83
N ILE A 59 6.68 -5.32 0.59
CA ILE A 59 7.70 -5.46 -0.46
C ILE A 59 8.36 -4.11 -0.78
N LEU A 60 7.55 -3.05 -0.88
CA LEU A 60 8.06 -1.69 -1.08
C LEU A 60 8.91 -1.23 0.11
N ILE A 61 8.47 -1.47 1.35
CA ILE A 61 9.23 -1.13 2.56
C ILE A 61 10.60 -1.82 2.56
N ILE A 62 10.66 -3.13 2.27
CA ILE A 62 11.93 -3.88 2.25
C ILE A 62 12.89 -3.31 1.21
N ARG A 63 12.37 -2.93 0.03
CA ARG A 63 13.18 -2.33 -1.04
C ARG A 63 13.61 -0.90 -0.73
N PHE A 64 12.73 -0.08 -0.14
CA PHE A 64 13.06 1.27 0.30
C PHE A 64 14.06 1.26 1.45
N LYS A 65 14.01 0.29 2.37
CA LYS A 65 14.97 0.13 3.46
C LYS A 65 16.41 0.03 2.96
N ARG A 66 16.61 -0.55 1.78
CA ARG A 66 17.92 -0.69 1.15
C ARG A 66 18.49 0.60 0.56
N VAL A 67 17.65 1.63 0.35
CA VAL A 67 18.02 2.86 -0.36
C VAL A 67 17.88 4.11 0.51
N ASN A 68 16.80 4.25 1.29
CA ASN A 68 16.56 5.43 2.14
C ASN A 68 15.66 5.08 3.34
N LEU A 69 16.17 5.28 4.56
CA LEU A 69 15.40 5.09 5.81
C LEU A 69 14.19 6.03 5.92
N LEU A 70 14.29 7.25 5.39
CA LEU A 70 13.20 8.24 5.41
C LEU A 70 11.96 7.76 4.64
N SER A 71 12.15 7.12 3.50
CA SER A 71 11.05 6.57 2.69
C SER A 71 10.33 5.42 3.40
N VAL A 72 11.06 4.62 4.19
CA VAL A 72 10.45 3.58 5.03
C VAL A 72 9.59 4.20 6.12
N TYR A 73 10.09 5.23 6.80
CA TYR A 73 9.37 5.88 7.89
C TYR A 73 8.03 6.47 7.44
N LEU A 74 7.96 6.95 6.19
CA LEU A 74 6.73 7.46 5.57
C LEU A 74 5.71 6.35 5.21
N MET A 75 6.15 5.09 5.06
CA MET A 75 5.27 3.95 4.75
C MET A 75 4.73 3.24 5.99
N ILE A 76 5.39 3.38 7.15
CA ILE A 76 4.93 2.82 8.43
C ILE A 76 3.49 3.26 8.79
N PRO A 77 3.14 4.56 8.81
CA PRO A 77 1.78 4.98 9.13
C PRO A 77 0.74 4.47 8.13
N TYR A 78 1.15 4.25 6.88
CA TYR A 78 0.28 3.69 5.86
C TYR A 78 -0.01 2.20 6.08
N LEU A 79 1.00 1.43 6.49
CA LEU A 79 0.83 0.03 6.85
C LEU A 79 -0.09 -0.13 8.07
N LEU A 80 0.07 0.74 9.08
CA LEU A 80 -0.82 0.81 10.25
C LEU A 80 -2.28 1.08 9.85
N TRP A 81 -2.49 2.02 8.92
CA TRP A 81 -3.82 2.30 8.38
C TRP A 81 -4.43 1.10 7.65
N CYS A 82 -3.64 0.39 6.83
CA CYS A 82 -4.11 -0.81 6.14
C CYS A 82 -4.47 -1.94 7.13
N CYS A 83 -3.70 -2.12 8.20
CA CYS A 83 -4.06 -3.07 9.27
C CYS A 83 -5.38 -2.68 9.95
N PHE A 84 -5.58 -1.39 10.23
CA PHE A 84 -6.85 -0.91 10.79
C PHE A 84 -8.03 -1.15 9.84
N ALA A 85 -7.86 -0.85 8.55
CA ALA A 85 -8.87 -1.12 7.53
C ALA A 85 -9.20 -2.62 7.40
N LEU A 86 -8.21 -3.50 7.62
CA LEU A 86 -8.40 -4.95 7.62
C LEU A 86 -9.31 -5.38 8.77
N ILE A 87 -9.01 -4.90 9.99
CA ILE A 87 -9.82 -5.18 11.18
C ILE A 87 -11.24 -4.66 10.97
N LEU A 88 -11.40 -3.43 10.47
CA LEU A 88 -12.71 -2.84 10.19
C LEU A 88 -13.51 -3.67 9.19
N ASN A 89 -12.89 -4.11 8.09
CA ASN A 89 -13.55 -4.95 7.09
C ASN A 89 -13.94 -6.32 7.64
N THR A 90 -13.07 -6.94 8.44
CA THR A 90 -13.40 -8.21 9.11
C THR A 90 -14.56 -8.06 10.10
N SER A 91 -14.60 -6.96 10.87
CA SER A 91 -15.71 -6.70 11.79
C SER A 91 -17.02 -6.45 11.06
N LEU A 92 -17.00 -5.72 9.93
CA LEU A 92 -18.19 -5.53 9.09
C LEU A 92 -18.70 -6.85 8.50
N LEU A 93 -17.80 -7.78 8.17
CA LEU A 93 -18.16 -9.10 7.66
C LEU A 93 -18.76 -10.01 8.74
N ILE A 94 -18.30 -9.88 9.99
CA ILE A 94 -18.83 -10.65 11.13
C ILE A 94 -20.19 -10.10 11.60
N LEU A 95 -20.42 -8.79 11.49
CA LEU A 95 -21.67 -8.15 11.92
C LEU A 95 -22.81 -8.21 10.90
N ASN A 96 -22.54 -8.61 9.65
CA ASN A 96 -23.51 -8.68 8.56
C ASN A 96 -23.88 -10.13 8.23
#